data_AF-A0AAN7U0Y3-F1
#
_entry.id   AF-A0AAN7U0Y3-F1
#
_cell.length_a   1.000
_cell.length_b   1.000
_cell.length_c   1.000
_cell.angle_alpha   90.00
_cell.angle_beta   90.00
_cell.angle_gamma   90.00
#
_symmetry.space_group_name_H-M   'P 1'
#
loop_
_entity.id
_entity.type
_entity.pdbx_description
1 polymer ?
#
loop_
_entity_poly.entity_id
_entity_poly.type
_entity_poly.pdbx_seq_one_letter_code
_entity_poly.pdbx_strand_id
1 'polypeptide(L)' 'MNKLLSLLAVVLVLCVFSFGVNAETEGRCSAWYVAEEGYTCWDMSRGCRVSLQSFMDANGLDLNSCNYIQIGKKYCCN' A
#
# COMPACT_ATOMS: atom_id res chain seq x y z
N MET A 1 -6.16 41.54 -27.08
CA MET A 1 -6.07 40.07 -27.23
C MET A 1 -4.83 39.62 -26.53
N ASN A 2 -5.00 38.73 -25.58
CA ASN A 2 -3.94 37.80 -25.23
C ASN A 2 -4.67 36.51 -24.84
N LYS A 3 -5.38 35.97 -25.83
CA LYS A 3 -6.04 34.66 -25.73
C LYS A 3 -5.01 33.59 -25.30
N LEU A 4 -3.73 33.81 -25.62
CA LEU A 4 -2.58 33.04 -25.14
C LEU A 4 -2.33 33.15 -23.61
N LEU A 5 -2.51 34.32 -22.98
CA LEU A 5 -2.44 34.43 -21.50
C LEU A 5 -3.63 33.74 -20.81
N SER A 6 -4.82 33.80 -21.42
CA SER A 6 -6.00 33.10 -20.90
C SER A 6 -5.90 31.58 -21.09
N LEU A 7 -5.29 31.11 -22.18
CA LEU A 7 -4.97 29.70 -22.42
C LEU A 7 -3.90 29.17 -21.46
N LEU A 8 -2.87 29.96 -21.15
CA LEU A 8 -1.85 29.64 -20.13
C LEU A 8 -2.46 29.51 -18.72
N ALA A 9 -3.42 30.38 -18.37
CA ALA A 9 -4.10 30.32 -17.09
C ALA A 9 -5.04 29.10 -16.97
N VAL A 10 -5.72 28.69 -18.05
CA VAL A 10 -6.62 27.52 -18.06
C VAL A 10 -5.86 26.19 -18.01
N VAL A 11 -4.67 26.10 -18.62
CA VAL A 11 -3.82 24.89 -18.56
C VAL A 11 -3.24 24.66 -17.16
N LEU A 12 -2.86 25.73 -16.46
CA LEU A 12 -2.33 25.63 -15.10
C LEU A 12 -3.39 25.12 -14.09
N VAL A 13 -4.65 25.50 -14.31
CA VAL A 13 -5.80 25.06 -13.51
C VAL A 13 -6.18 23.60 -13.78
N LEU A 14 -6.05 23.11 -15.02
CA LEU A 14 -6.31 21.69 -15.34
C LEU A 14 -5.26 20.73 -14.76
N CYS A 15 -4.00 21.17 -14.64
CA CYS A 15 -2.96 20.36 -14.01
C CYS A 15 -3.21 20.17 -12.51
N VAL A 16 -3.67 21.20 -11.79
CA VAL A 16 -3.94 21.08 -10.35
C VAL A 16 -5.18 20.24 -10.00
N PHE A 17 -6.07 19.95 -10.96
CA PHE A 17 -7.22 19.05 -10.74
C PHE A 17 -6.95 17.57 -11.04
N SER A 18 -5.88 17.22 -11.77
CA SER A 18 -5.55 15.80 -12.07
C SER A 18 -4.36 15.27 -11.27
N PHE A 19 -3.61 16.12 -10.58
CA PHE A 19 -2.75 15.66 -9.49
C PHE A 19 -3.55 15.73 -8.21
N GLY A 20 -4.48 14.78 -8.05
CA GLY A 20 -4.82 14.33 -6.72
C GLY A 20 -3.54 13.84 -6.08
N VAL A 21 -2.83 14.74 -5.38
CA VAL A 21 -1.83 14.34 -4.40
C VAL A 21 -2.64 13.66 -3.32
N ASN A 22 -2.91 12.37 -3.51
CA ASN A 22 -3.24 11.50 -2.40
C ASN A 22 -1.95 11.44 -1.59
N ALA A 23 -1.74 12.45 -0.76
CA ALA A 23 -0.92 12.31 0.43
C ALA A 23 -1.72 11.40 1.37
N GLU A 24 -1.88 10.14 0.97
CA GLU A 24 -2.22 9.08 1.87
C GLU A 24 -1.06 9.04 2.86
N THR A 25 -1.31 9.49 4.08
CA THR A 25 -0.48 9.16 5.23
C THR A 25 -0.69 7.69 5.57
N GLU A 26 -0.51 6.81 4.58
CA GLU A 26 -0.45 5.37 4.76
C GLU A 26 0.96 5.06 5.22
N GLY A 27 1.06 4.44 6.40
CA GLY A 27 2.31 4.00 6.99
C GLY A 27 3.11 3.20 5.95
N ARG A 28 4.15 3.82 5.40
CA ARG A 28 5.06 3.15 4.47
C ARG A 28 5.55 1.87 5.12
N CYS A 29 5.29 0.76 4.47
CA CYS A 29 5.79 -0.50 4.94
C CYS A 29 7.32 -0.47 5.03
N SER A 30 7.87 -0.79 6.20
CA SER A 30 9.29 -0.69 6.49
C SER A 30 10.09 -1.86 5.91
N ALA A 31 9.46 -3.04 5.79
CA ALA A 31 10.03 -4.23 5.17
C ALA A 31 8.95 -5.12 4.55
N TRP A 32 9.32 -5.89 3.53
CA TRP A 32 8.39 -6.78 2.82
C TRP A 32 8.86 -8.23 2.90
N TYR A 33 7.91 -9.15 3.08
CA TYR A 33 8.18 -10.59 3.05
C TYR A 33 7.31 -11.27 1.98
N VAL A 34 7.91 -12.15 1.18
CA VAL A 34 7.22 -12.87 0.11
C VAL A 34 6.70 -14.19 0.68
N ALA A 35 5.42 -14.47 0.47
CA ALA A 35 4.84 -15.72 0.88
C ALA A 35 5.30 -16.88 -0.02
N GLU A 36 5.67 -18.00 0.58
CA GLU A 36 6.02 -19.24 -0.11
C GLU A 36 4.88 -20.27 0.03
N GLU A 37 5.00 -21.39 -0.68
CA GLU A 37 4.05 -22.49 -0.60
C GLU A 37 3.92 -23.01 0.84
N GLY A 38 2.67 -23.15 1.32
CA GLY A 38 2.37 -23.65 2.65
C GLY A 38 2.48 -22.63 3.78
N TYR A 39 2.85 -21.37 3.50
CA TYR A 39 2.92 -20.34 4.54
C TYR A 39 1.54 -19.94 5.06
N THR A 40 1.45 -19.80 6.37
CA THR A 40 0.31 -19.20 7.09
C THR A 40 0.67 -17.79 7.55
N CYS A 41 -0.30 -17.01 8.07
CA CYS A 41 0.05 -15.75 8.76
C CYS A 41 1.04 -15.93 9.91
N TRP A 42 1.03 -17.09 10.59
CA TRP A 42 1.99 -17.40 11.64
C TRP A 42 3.41 -17.57 11.10
N ASP A 43 3.57 -18.16 9.92
CA ASP A 43 4.87 -18.27 9.28
C ASP A 43 5.35 -16.91 8.79
N MET A 44 4.44 -16.14 8.20
CA MET A 44 4.72 -14.78 7.73
C MET A 44 5.14 -13.85 8.87
N SER A 45 4.42 -13.84 10.00
CA SER A 45 4.73 -12.98 11.14
C SER A 45 6.08 -13.32 11.76
N ARG A 46 6.42 -14.61 11.84
CA ARG A 46 7.75 -15.07 12.27
C ARG A 46 8.85 -14.65 11.31
N GLY A 47 8.63 -14.78 10.00
CA GLY A 47 9.56 -14.31 8.96
C GLY A 47 9.80 -12.79 9.03
N CYS A 48 8.72 -12.04 9.25
CA CYS A 48 8.76 -10.59 9.48
C CYS A 48 9.35 -10.19 10.85
N ARG A 49 9.45 -11.12 11.80
CA ARG A 49 9.86 -10.88 13.21
C ARG A 49 8.97 -9.86 13.93
N VAL A 50 7.67 -9.88 13.62
CA VAL A 50 6.64 -9.04 14.27
C VAL A 50 5.59 -9.94 14.93
N SER A 51 4.69 -9.35 15.73
CA SER A 51 3.58 -10.11 16.30
C SER A 51 2.59 -10.52 15.19
N LEU A 52 1.87 -11.63 15.40
CA LEU A 52 0.81 -12.04 14.46
C LEU A 52 -0.23 -10.93 14.28
N GLN A 53 -0.65 -10.27 15.36
CA GLN A 53 -1.64 -9.19 15.29
C GLN A 53 -1.12 -8.00 14.49
N SER A 54 0.12 -7.56 14.75
CA SER A 54 0.76 -6.47 13.98
C SER A 54 0.85 -6.80 12.50
N PHE A 55 1.25 -8.04 12.16
CA PHE A 55 1.27 -8.50 10.78
C PHE A 55 -0.12 -8.46 10.14
N MET A 56 -1.16 -8.94 10.84
CA MET A 56 -2.53 -8.92 10.33
C MET A 56 -3.03 -7.49 10.12
N ASP A 57 -2.85 -6.62 11.10
CA ASP A 57 -3.27 -5.22 11.05
C ASP A 57 -2.59 -4.47 9.89
N ALA A 58 -1.27 -4.65 9.72
CA ALA A 58 -0.49 -4.01 8.66
C ALA A 58 -0.87 -4.47 7.25
N ASN A 59 -1.59 -5.58 7.11
CA ASN A 59 -1.98 -6.16 5.83
C ASN A 59 -3.49 -6.25 5.63
N GLY A 60 -4.29 -5.69 6.54
CA GLY A 60 -5.76 -5.76 6.49
C GLY A 60 -6.28 -7.19 6.52
N LEU A 61 -5.62 -8.07 7.29
CA LEU A 61 -5.98 -9.48 7.43
C LEU A 61 -6.74 -9.72 8.74
N ASP A 62 -7.46 -10.84 8.76
CA ASP A 62 -8.18 -11.38 9.90
C ASP A 62 -7.89 -12.88 10.04
N LEU A 63 -8.42 -13.50 11.09
CA LEU A 63 -8.20 -14.93 11.35
C LEU A 63 -8.72 -15.84 10.23
N ASN A 64 -9.73 -15.41 9.47
CA ASN A 64 -10.28 -16.19 8.35
C ASN A 64 -9.32 -16.16 7.15
N SER A 65 -8.90 -14.97 6.74
CA SER A 65 -7.96 -14.74 5.64
C SER A 65 -6.54 -15.23 5.94
N CYS A 66 -6.19 -15.40 7.21
CA CYS A 66 -4.90 -15.96 7.60
C CYS A 66 -4.65 -17.42 7.21
N ASN A 67 -5.70 -18.14 6.81
CA ASN A 67 -5.58 -19.48 6.23
C ASN A 67 -5.30 -19.43 4.72
N TYR A 68 -5.36 -18.26 4.09
CA TYR A 68 -5.33 -18.07 2.65
C TYR A 68 -4.30 -17.02 2.23
N ILE A 69 -3.06 -17.17 2.73
CA ILE A 69 -1.93 -16.39 2.24
C ILE A 69 -1.66 -16.75 0.78
N GLN A 70 -1.47 -15.73 -0.05
CA GLN A 70 -1.28 -15.91 -1.48
C GLN A 70 0.20 -16.11 -1.78
N ILE A 71 0.54 -17.28 -2.33
CA ILE A 71 1.92 -17.62 -2.74
C ILE A 71 2.45 -16.56 -3.71
N GLY A 72 3.68 -16.10 -3.49
CA GLY A 72 4.35 -15.09 -4.31
C GLY A 72 3.92 -13.64 -4.03
N LYS A 73 2.88 -13.41 -3.21
CA LYS A 73 2.49 -12.05 -2.79
C LYS A 73 3.46 -11.52 -1.74
N LYS A 74 3.77 -10.22 -1.83
CA LYS A 74 4.50 -9.46 -0.81
C LYS A 74 3.54 -8.96 0.26
N TYR A 75 3.89 -9.18 1.52
CA TYR A 75 3.17 -8.69 2.68
C TYR A 75 4.06 -7.77 3.50
N CYS A 76 3.43 -6.81 4.17
CA CYS A 76 4.10 -5.80 4.97
C CYS A 76 4.54 -6.34 6.34
N CYS A 77 5.76 -6.00 6.76
CA CYS A 77 6.33 -6.33 8.05
C CYS A 77 6.54 -5.04 8.87
N ASN A 78 5.50 -4.56 9.57
CA ASN A 78 5.55 -3.41 10.47
C ASN A 78 5.20 -3.79 11.90
#